data_AF-A0A0X1KU37-F1
#
_entry.id   AF-A0A0X1KU37-F1
#
_cell.length_a   1.000
_cell.length_b   1.000
_cell.length_c   1.000
_cell.angle_alpha   90.00
_cell.angle_beta   90.00
_cell.angle_gamma   90.00
#
_symmetry.space_group_name_H-M   'P 1'
#
loop_
_entity.id
_entity.type
_entity.pdbx_description
1 polymer ?
#
loop_
_entity_poly.entity_id
_entity_poly.type
_entity_poly.pdbx_seq_one_letter_code
_entity_poly.pdbx_strand_id
1 'polypeptide(L)'
;MKTTFSNWEKYEPYLRGLCKVVYERYGWNIESYEDLYQTACYLLLIALDDFDGRGDQAGYVKQYVRRKLFNMLKDGENAPKHNDHPFSFVKQRHQKVQFVLCEEDILELYQF
;
A
#
# COMPACT_ATOMS: atom_id res chain seq x y z
N MET A 1 7.94 -21.87 -11.44
CA MET A 1 9.26 -21.31 -11.09
C MET A 1 9.13 -20.75 -9.68
N LYS A 2 9.95 -21.17 -8.71
CA LYS A 2 9.80 -20.76 -7.30
C LYS A 2 10.19 -19.28 -7.18
N THR A 3 9.22 -18.39 -7.01
CA THR A 3 9.47 -16.99 -6.65
C THR A 3 9.95 -16.96 -5.21
N THR A 4 11.26 -17.06 -5.00
CA THR A 4 11.84 -16.85 -3.68
C THR A 4 11.82 -15.35 -3.44
N PHE A 5 10.85 -14.85 -2.67
CA PHE A 5 10.77 -13.46 -2.26
C PHE A 5 11.88 -13.09 -1.26
N SER A 6 13.13 -13.49 -1.51
CA SER A 6 14.23 -13.57 -0.53
C SER A 6 14.60 -12.25 0.16
N ASN A 7 14.01 -11.13 -0.27
CA ASN A 7 14.37 -9.79 0.14
C ASN A 7 13.16 -8.98 0.66
N TRP A 8 12.01 -9.62 0.97
CA TRP A 8 10.81 -8.89 1.42
C TRP A 8 11.02 -8.22 2.79
N GLU A 9 11.76 -8.87 3.69
CA GLU A 9 11.98 -8.43 5.07
C GLU A 9 12.62 -7.04 5.15
N LYS A 10 13.50 -6.69 4.20
CA LYS A 10 14.14 -5.35 4.18
C LYS A 10 13.15 -4.19 4.00
N TYR A 11 11.94 -4.47 3.50
CA TYR A 11 10.89 -3.48 3.32
C TYR A 11 9.95 -3.38 4.51
N GLU A 12 10.01 -4.31 5.48
CA GLU A 12 9.13 -4.33 6.65
C GLU A 12 9.13 -2.99 7.42
N PRO A 13 10.28 -2.35 7.74
CA PRO A 13 10.28 -1.07 8.44
C PRO A 13 9.53 0.02 7.67
N TYR A 14 9.69 0.05 6.35
CA TYR A 14 8.98 0.98 5.48
C TYR A 14 7.47 0.71 5.47
N LEU A 15 7.05 -0.55 5.33
CA LEU A 15 5.64 -0.91 5.32
C LEU A 15 4.95 -0.55 6.64
N ARG A 16 5.60 -0.84 7.78
CA ARG A 16 5.08 -0.48 9.11
C ARG A 16 4.95 1.03 9.27
N GLY A 17 5.96 1.78 8.85
CA GLY A 17 5.93 3.26 8.87
C GLY A 17 4.78 3.82 8.02
N LEU A 18 4.65 3.34 6.77
CA LEU A 18 3.58 3.75 5.88
C LEU A 18 2.19 3.41 6.46
N CYS A 19 2.00 2.18 6.93
CA CYS A 19 0.72 1.75 7.49
C CYS A 19 0.34 2.54 8.74
N LYS A 20 1.32 2.85 9.61
CA LYS A 20 1.09 3.68 10.79
C LYS A 20 0.57 5.07 10.41
N VAL A 21 1.25 5.76 9.50
CA VAL A 21 0.83 7.10 9.03
C VAL A 21 -0.56 7.06 8.40
N VAL A 22 -0.82 6.06 7.56
CA VAL A 22 -2.13 5.89 6.91
C VAL A 22 -3.23 5.61 7.94
N TYR A 23 -2.97 4.75 8.93
CA TYR A 23 -3.95 4.40 9.96
C TYR A 23 -4.23 5.55 10.92
N GLU A 24 -3.21 6.30 11.33
CA GLU A 24 -3.37 7.49 12.18
C GLU A 24 -4.25 8.55 11.50
N ARG A 25 -4.12 8.73 10.18
CA ARG A 25 -4.87 9.74 9.43
C ARG A 25 -6.25 9.26 8.99
N TYR A 26 -6.39 7.99 8.60
CA TYR A 26 -7.58 7.47 7.93
C TYR A 26 -8.21 6.25 8.63
N GLY A 27 -7.80 5.93 9.86
CA GLY A 27 -8.28 4.78 10.62
C GLY A 27 -9.80 4.71 10.78
N TRP A 28 -10.49 5.86 10.70
CA TRP A 28 -11.95 5.94 10.68
C TRP A 28 -12.58 5.18 9.49
N ASN A 29 -11.90 5.11 8.34
CA ASN A 29 -12.35 4.41 7.11
C ASN A 29 -11.64 3.06 6.89
N ILE A 30 -10.73 2.66 7.78
CA ILE A 30 -9.96 1.42 7.67
C ILE A 30 -10.55 0.37 8.61
N GLU A 31 -10.68 -0.86 8.13
CA GLU A 31 -11.26 -2.00 8.86
C GLU A 31 -10.43 -2.30 10.12
N SER A 32 -9.14 -2.58 9.92
CA SER A 32 -8.16 -2.78 10.99
C SER A 32 -6.75 -2.41 10.51
N TYR A 33 -5.84 -2.18 11.46
CA TYR A 33 -4.43 -1.96 11.14
C TYR A 33 -3.80 -3.22 10.51
N GLU A 34 -4.24 -4.39 10.96
CA GLU A 34 -3.79 -5.69 10.48
C GLU A 34 -4.17 -5.90 9.01
N ASP A 35 -5.40 -5.58 8.60
CA ASP A 35 -5.84 -5.69 7.20
C ASP A 35 -5.07 -4.71 6.30
N LEU A 36 -4.83 -3.49 6.80
CA LEU A 36 -4.00 -2.50 6.11
C LEU A 36 -2.58 -3.03 5.89
N TYR A 37 -1.96 -3.57 6.94
CA TYR A 37 -0.60 -4.09 6.88
C TYR A 37 -0.48 -5.33 6.00
N GLN A 38 -1.41 -6.27 6.13
CA GLN A 38 -1.49 -7.44 5.24
C GLN A 38 -1.67 -7.00 3.78
N THR A 39 -2.43 -5.94 3.53
CA THR A 39 -2.56 -5.39 2.18
C THR A 39 -1.27 -4.79 1.65
N ALA A 40 -0.56 -4.04 2.47
CA ALA A 40 0.75 -3.52 2.08
C ALA A 40 1.75 -4.64 1.78
N CYS A 41 1.75 -5.72 2.58
CA CYS A 41 2.56 -6.92 2.33
C CYS A 41 2.18 -7.62 1.03
N TYR A 42 0.89 -7.76 0.73
CA TYR A 42 0.42 -8.32 -0.54
C TYR A 42 0.94 -7.50 -1.73
N LEU A 43 0.78 -6.17 -1.67
CA LEU A 43 1.26 -5.25 -2.70
C LEU A 43 2.79 -5.31 -2.87
N LEU A 44 3.55 -5.52 -1.79
CA LEU A 44 4.98 -5.74 -1.85
C LEU A 44 5.33 -6.98 -2.66
N LEU A 45 4.65 -8.10 -2.41
CA LEU A 45 4.91 -9.35 -3.14
C LEU A 45 4.63 -9.18 -4.64
N ILE A 46 3.55 -8.47 -4.99
CA ILE A 46 3.25 -8.14 -6.38
C ILE A 46 4.34 -7.25 -6.99
N ALA A 47 4.78 -6.21 -6.28
CA ALA A 47 5.84 -5.33 -6.77
C ALA A 47 7.16 -6.07 -7.00
N LEU A 48 7.51 -7.01 -6.11
CA LEU A 48 8.72 -7.82 -6.24
C LEU A 48 8.63 -8.80 -7.42
N ASP A 49 7.44 -9.37 -7.67
CA ASP A 49 7.16 -10.25 -8.80
C ASP A 49 7.18 -9.50 -10.15
N ASP A 50 6.67 -8.27 -10.17
CA ASP A 50 6.56 -7.44 -11.39
C ASP A 50 7.84 -6.66 -11.72
N PHE A 51 8.85 -6.62 -10.83
CA PHE A 51 10.09 -5.89 -11.09
C PHE A 51 10.93 -6.59 -12.17
N ASP A 52 11.19 -5.88 -13.27
CA ASP A 52 11.85 -6.42 -14.46
C ASP A 52 13.40 -6.52 -14.35
N GLY A 53 13.96 -6.16 -13.18
CA GLY A 53 15.40 -6.19 -12.92
C GLY A 53 16.16 -4.92 -13.29
N ARG A 54 15.52 -3.90 -13.86
CA ARG A 54 16.19 -2.66 -14.31
C ARG A 54 15.92 -1.49 -13.36
N GLY A 55 16.99 -0.75 -13.02
CA GLY A 55 16.91 0.47 -12.23
C GLY A 55 16.88 0.25 -10.71
N ASP A 56 16.40 1.24 -9.96
CA ASP A 56 16.29 1.17 -8.50
C ASP A 56 15.05 0.37 -8.05
N GLN A 57 15.28 -0.90 -7.70
CA GLN A 57 14.26 -1.79 -7.16
C GLN A 57 13.62 -1.23 -5.88
N ALA A 58 14.38 -0.56 -5.01
CA ALA A 58 13.85 -0.09 -3.74
C ALA A 58 12.87 1.07 -3.96
N GLY A 59 13.25 2.04 -4.79
CA GLY A 59 12.38 3.13 -5.22
C GLY A 59 11.12 2.63 -5.92
N TYR A 60 11.27 1.70 -6.87
CA TYR A 60 10.14 1.08 -7.57
C TYR A 60 9.13 0.43 -6.61
N VAL A 61 9.61 -0.45 -5.73
CA VAL A 61 8.74 -1.18 -4.79
C VAL A 61 8.01 -0.22 -3.85
N LYS A 62 8.73 0.74 -3.25
CA LYS A 62 8.13 1.74 -2.34
C LYS A 62 7.05 2.56 -3.05
N GLN A 63 7.34 3.05 -4.25
CA GLN A 63 6.40 3.82 -5.05
C GLN A 63 5.16 2.99 -5.43
N TYR A 64 5.37 1.73 -5.84
CA TYR A 64 4.29 0.82 -6.22
C TYR A 64 3.32 0.58 -5.07
N VAL A 65 3.85 0.17 -3.91
CA VAL A 65 3.04 -0.11 -2.71
C VAL A 65 2.29 1.15 -2.29
N ARG A 66 2.98 2.29 -2.15
CA ARG A 66 2.37 3.57 -1.77
C ARG A 66 1.21 3.91 -2.69
N ARG A 67 1.47 3.98 -4.00
CA ARG A 67 0.47 4.39 -5.00
C ARG A 67 -0.75 3.48 -4.95
N LYS A 68 -0.56 2.15 -4.93
CA LYS A 68 -1.67 1.21 -4.92
C LYS A 68 -2.46 1.24 -3.62
N LEU A 69 -1.80 1.35 -2.48
CA LEU A 69 -2.46 1.50 -1.19
C LEU A 69 -3.35 2.76 -1.16
N PHE A 70 -2.85 3.89 -1.66
CA PHE A 70 -3.62 5.13 -1.74
C PHE A 70 -4.79 5.05 -2.73
N ASN A 71 -4.63 4.43 -3.90
CA ASN A 71 -5.75 4.22 -4.83
C ASN A 71 -6.85 3.34 -4.19
N MET A 72 -6.48 2.29 -3.48
CA MET A 72 -7.45 1.44 -2.76
C MET A 72 -8.19 2.23 -1.67
N LEU A 73 -7.47 3.07 -0.92
CA LEU A 73 -8.05 3.92 0.11
C LEU A 73 -8.94 5.04 -0.46
N LYS A 74 -8.51 5.66 -1.56
CA LYS A 74 -9.14 6.87 -2.13
C LYS A 74 -10.27 6.56 -3.09
N ASP A 75 -9.98 5.70 -4.04
CA ASP A 75 -10.85 5.43 -5.18
C ASP A 75 -11.63 4.11 -4.99
N GLY A 76 -11.34 3.37 -3.91
CA GLY A 76 -11.94 2.06 -3.67
C GLY A 76 -11.46 1.01 -4.68
N GLU A 77 -10.28 1.22 -5.31
CA GLU A 77 -9.71 0.24 -6.23
C GLU A 77 -9.54 -1.13 -5.55
N ASN A 78 -9.71 -2.20 -6.32
CA ASN A 78 -9.34 -3.53 -5.86
C ASN A 78 -7.81 -3.70 -5.90
N ALA A 79 -7.29 -4.58 -5.03
CA ALA A 79 -5.91 -4.99 -5.10
C ALA A 79 -5.59 -5.61 -6.49
N PRO A 80 -4.40 -5.39 -7.06
CA PRO A 80 -4.00 -6.01 -8.32
C PRO A 80 -3.95 -7.54 -8.18
N LYS A 81 -4.18 -8.31 -9.26
CA LYS A 81 -4.06 -9.80 -9.26
C LYS A 81 -4.88 -10.52 -8.15
N HIS A 82 -6.00 -9.92 -7.72
CA HIS A 82 -6.83 -10.43 -6.60
C HIS A 82 -7.74 -11.62 -6.94
N ASN A 83 -7.84 -12.04 -8.21
CA ASN A 83 -8.64 -13.19 -8.65
C ASN A 83 -10.07 -13.22 -8.05
N ASP A 84 -10.79 -12.10 -8.13
CA ASP A 84 -12.16 -11.91 -7.59
C ASP A 84 -12.32 -12.10 -6.07
N HIS A 85 -11.23 -12.26 -5.30
CA HIS A 85 -11.30 -12.23 -3.85
C HIS A 85 -11.48 -10.78 -3.35
N PRO A 86 -12.44 -10.53 -2.45
CA PRO A 86 -12.71 -9.20 -1.91
C PRO A 86 -11.65 -8.82 -0.87
N PHE A 87 -10.43 -8.57 -1.32
CA PHE A 87 -9.34 -8.17 -0.45
C PHE A 87 -9.34 -6.65 -0.25
N SER A 88 -9.85 -6.19 0.90
CA SER A 88 -10.02 -4.78 1.25
C SER A 88 -9.55 -4.53 2.67
N PHE A 89 -8.85 -3.44 2.90
CA PHE A 89 -8.69 -2.86 4.24
C PHE A 89 -9.65 -1.70 4.49
N VAL A 90 -10.48 -1.32 3.52
CA VAL A 90 -11.41 -0.19 3.61
C VAL A 90 -12.79 -0.69 4.02
N LYS A 91 -13.38 -0.05 5.04
CA LYS A 91 -14.70 -0.37 5.62
C LYS A 91 -15.84 -0.25 4.60
N GLN A 92 -15.87 0.86 3.86
CA GLN A 92 -16.87 1.12 2.84
C GLN A 92 -16.23 1.34 1.49
N ARG A 93 -16.16 0.27 0.71
CA ARG A 93 -15.81 0.35 -0.72
C ARG A 93 -16.84 1.25 -1.42
N HIS A 94 -16.35 2.21 -2.21
CA HIS A 94 -17.13 3.13 -3.04
C HIS A 94 -17.86 4.26 -2.30
N GLN A 95 -17.62 4.44 -1.00
CA GLN A 95 -17.93 5.74 -0.41
C GLN A 95 -16.99 6.74 -1.07
N LYS A 96 -17.52 7.68 -1.88
CA LYS A 96 -16.76 8.85 -2.33
C LYS A 96 -16.39 9.63 -1.08
N VAL A 97 -15.31 9.23 -0.44
CA VAL A 97 -14.69 10.04 0.59
C VAL A 97 -14.19 11.26 -0.17
N GLN A 98 -14.86 12.40 0.01
CA GLN A 98 -14.23 13.67 -0.27
C GLN A 98 -13.04 13.75 0.67
N PHE A 99 -11.89 13.23 0.25
CA PHE A 99 -10.64 13.57 0.87
C PHE A 99 -10.55 15.08 0.74
N VAL A 100 -10.63 15.78 1.88
CA VAL A 100 -10.09 17.14 1.94
C VAL A 100 -8.64 16.97 1.52
N LEU A 101 -8.33 17.45 0.32
CA LEU A 101 -6.99 17.51 -0.24
C LEU A 101 -6.16 18.49 0.61
N CYS A 102 -5.94 18.16 1.88
CA CYS A 102 -4.82 18.73 2.62
C CYS A 102 -3.63 17.82 2.34
N GLU A 103 -3.03 18.14 1.19
CA GLU A 103 -1.60 18.12 0.97
C GLU A 103 -0.98 16.74 0.72
N GLU A 104 -0.84 16.42 -0.58
CA GLU A 104 0.28 15.64 -1.09
C GLU A 104 1.63 16.23 -0.60
N ASP A 105 1.67 17.53 -0.23
CA ASP A 105 2.84 18.23 0.32
C ASP A 105 3.26 17.76 1.74
N ILE A 106 2.37 17.19 2.56
CA ILE A 106 2.73 16.78 3.93
C ILE A 106 3.57 15.49 3.93
N LEU A 107 3.38 14.59 2.98
CA LEU A 107 4.16 13.35 2.93
C LEU A 107 5.59 13.58 2.40
N GLU A 108 5.83 14.66 1.68
CA GLU A 108 7.19 15.12 1.33
C GLU A 108 7.93 15.76 2.53
N LEU A 109 7.19 16.22 3.55
CA LEU A 109 7.75 16.74 4.80
C LEU A 109 8.24 15.65 5.77
N TYR A 110 7.79 14.40 5.61
CA TYR A 110 8.25 13.24 6.40
C TYR A 110 9.31 12.41 5.65
N GLN A 111 10.31 13.07 5.07
CA GLN A 111 11.53 12.40 4.61
C GLN A 111 12.23 11.72 5.79
N PHE A 112 12.26 10.38 5.77
CA PHE A 112 13.11 9.53 6.61
C PHE A 112 14.35 9.10 5.83
#